data_AF-A0AA96XSG1-F1
#
_entry.id   AF-A0AA96XSG1-F1
#
_cell.length_a   1.000
_cell.length_b   1.000
_cell.length_c   1.000
_cell.angle_alpha   90.00
_cell.angle_beta   90.00
_cell.angle_gamma   90.00
#
_symmetry.space_group_name_H-M   'P 1'
#
loop_
_entity.id
_entity.type
_entity.pdbx_description
1 polymer ?
#
loop_
_entity_poly.entity_id
_entity_poly.type
_entity_poly.pdbx_seq_one_letter_code
_entity_poly.pdbx_strand_id
1 'polypeptide(L)'
;MGEALLAGLAEHPSEVHATAVRPDMPAVLRRLPRAGARNAAFNADRLLTRFGLYPGRALLARGRHDAFHVVDHTYAQLVHALPASRTGVYCHDLDAFRSVLEPRREPRPAWFRAMARAQLAGLERAAIVFHSTQAVRMELLAHGVVPESRLVWAPYGVSPEYRPEPTPGTPDASEAVLAPLGAGPTCSTSAARFLANGWTCSSPCSPRFARATRSFGWCSRAAH
;
A
#
# COMPACT_ATOMS: atom_id res chain seq x y z
N MET A 1 -2.45 2.93 -5.93
CA MET A 1 -1.07 2.46 -5.69
C MET A 1 -0.65 1.37 -6.68
N GLY A 2 -1.31 0.20 -6.74
CA GLY A 2 -0.85 -0.89 -7.61
C GLY A 2 -0.84 -0.62 -9.13
N GLU A 3 -1.71 0.27 -9.62
CA GLU A 3 -1.71 0.65 -11.05
C GLU A 3 -0.57 1.59 -11.41
N ALA A 4 -0.31 2.60 -10.59
CA ALA A 4 0.84 3.49 -10.76
C ALA A 4 2.18 2.72 -10.68
N LEU A 5 2.27 1.73 -9.78
CA LEU A 5 3.43 0.83 -9.72
C LEU A 5 3.59 0.03 -11.02
N LEU A 6 2.50 -0.53 -11.54
CA LEU A 6 2.55 -1.30 -12.78
C LEU A 6 2.93 -0.42 -13.98
N ALA A 7 2.37 0.79 -14.07
CA ALA A 7 2.70 1.76 -15.10
C ALA A 7 4.18 2.16 -15.04
N GLY A 8 4.70 2.49 -13.86
CA GLY A 8 6.12 2.82 -13.70
C GLY A 8 7.04 1.65 -14.04
N LEU A 9 6.68 0.41 -13.68
CA LEU A 9 7.46 -0.78 -14.06
C LEU A 9 7.41 -1.07 -15.57
N ALA A 10 6.32 -0.72 -16.24
CA ALA A 10 6.19 -0.89 -17.69
C ALA A 10 7.14 0.03 -18.48
N GLU A 11 7.64 1.11 -17.87
CA GLU A 11 8.68 1.98 -18.46
C GLU A 11 10.07 1.33 -18.46
N HIS A 12 10.25 0.21 -17.74
CA HIS A 12 11.52 -0.52 -17.63
C HIS A 12 11.41 -1.99 -18.11
N PRO A 13 10.93 -2.25 -19.34
CA PRO A 13 10.60 -3.61 -19.80
C PRO A 13 11.81 -4.52 -19.99
N SER A 14 13.02 -3.96 -20.13
CA SER A 14 14.26 -4.72 -20.21
C SER A 14 14.74 -5.26 -18.86
N GLU A 15 14.22 -4.73 -17.75
CA GLU A 15 14.64 -5.10 -16.39
C GLU A 15 13.58 -5.96 -15.69
N VAL A 16 12.30 -5.58 -15.79
CA VAL A 16 11.21 -6.24 -15.08
C VAL A 16 9.99 -6.37 -15.99
N HIS A 17 9.47 -7.58 -16.12
CA HIS A 17 8.15 -7.82 -16.70
C HIS A 17 7.12 -7.97 -15.57
N ALA A 18 6.26 -6.96 -15.41
CA ALA A 18 5.25 -6.94 -14.35
C ALA A 18 3.85 -7.26 -14.91
N THR A 19 3.12 -8.15 -14.22
CA THR A 19 1.72 -8.44 -14.54
C THR A 19 0.84 -8.24 -13.31
N ALA A 20 -0.34 -7.65 -13.51
CA ALA A 20 -1.32 -7.52 -12.43
C ALA A 20 -2.13 -8.81 -12.29
N VAL A 21 -2.06 -9.43 -11.11
CA VAL A 21 -2.94 -10.55 -10.75
C VAL A 21 -4.04 -10.05 -9.83
N ARG A 22 -5.20 -9.76 -10.41
CA ARG A 22 -6.41 -9.37 -9.68
C ARG A 22 -7.57 -10.30 -10.10
N PRO A 23 -8.16 -11.07 -9.18
CA PRO A 23 -9.39 -11.79 -9.49
C PRO A 23 -10.55 -10.79 -9.54
N ASP A 24 -11.45 -10.97 -10.51
CA ASP A 24 -12.72 -10.26 -10.49
C ASP A 24 -13.54 -10.74 -9.29
N MET A 25 -14.19 -9.80 -8.59
CA MET A 25 -15.06 -10.14 -7.48
C MET A 25 -16.33 -10.81 -8.04
N PRO A 26 -16.54 -12.11 -7.81
CA PRO A 26 -17.71 -12.80 -8.31
C PRO A 26 -18.94 -12.35 -7.51
N ALA A 27 -20.05 -12.11 -8.21
CA ALA A 27 -21.33 -11.73 -7.58
C ALA A 27 -22.18 -12.97 -7.25
N VAL A 28 -21.58 -14.02 -6.67
CA VAL A 28 -22.23 -15.34 -6.51
C VAL A 28 -23.34 -15.28 -5.47
N LEU A 29 -23.06 -14.76 -4.27
CA LEU A 29 -24.06 -14.66 -3.19
C LEU A 29 -24.99 -13.48 -3.42
N ARG A 30 -24.53 -12.42 -4.08
CA ARG A 30 -25.36 -11.31 -4.55
C ARG A 30 -26.43 -11.70 -5.58
N ARG A 31 -26.27 -12.82 -6.29
CA ARG A 31 -27.24 -13.32 -7.28
C ARG A 31 -28.30 -14.25 -6.69
N LEU A 32 -28.23 -14.60 -5.40
CA LEU A 32 -29.21 -15.47 -4.75
C LEU A 32 -30.50 -14.70 -4.40
N PRO A 33 -31.68 -15.10 -4.92
CA PRO A 33 -32.92 -14.32 -4.86
C PRO A 33 -33.57 -14.19 -3.47
N ARG A 34 -32.93 -14.70 -2.40
CA ARG A 34 -33.47 -14.70 -1.02
C ARG A 34 -32.50 -14.20 0.05
N ALA A 35 -31.35 -13.64 -0.32
CA ALA A 35 -30.41 -13.07 0.63
C ALA A 35 -30.85 -11.65 1.05
N GLY A 36 -31.77 -11.58 2.02
CA GLY A 36 -32.21 -10.35 2.68
C GLY A 36 -31.12 -9.70 3.53
N ALA A 37 -30.11 -9.10 2.89
CA ALA A 37 -29.24 -8.03 3.39
C ALA A 37 -28.15 -7.79 2.33
N ARG A 38 -28.35 -6.81 1.43
CA ARG A 38 -27.40 -6.47 0.35
C ARG A 38 -25.95 -6.32 0.86
N ASN A 39 -25.77 -5.84 2.09
CA ASN A 39 -24.45 -5.67 2.74
C ASN A 39 -23.83 -6.99 3.24
N ALA A 40 -24.63 -7.93 3.76
CA ALA A 40 -24.11 -9.20 4.25
C ALA A 40 -23.66 -10.10 3.09
N ALA A 41 -24.45 -10.16 2.02
CA ALA A 41 -24.08 -10.89 0.79
C ALA A 41 -22.83 -10.29 0.14
N PHE A 42 -22.69 -8.96 0.12
CA PHE A 42 -21.48 -8.29 -0.36
C PHE A 42 -20.25 -8.61 0.48
N ASN A 43 -20.36 -8.59 1.81
CA ASN A 43 -19.26 -8.95 2.69
C ASN A 43 -18.86 -10.43 2.55
N ALA A 44 -19.83 -11.31 2.33
CA ALA A 44 -19.58 -12.72 2.09
C ALA A 44 -18.89 -12.97 0.73
N ASP A 45 -19.35 -12.33 -0.35
CA ASP A 45 -18.67 -12.37 -1.66
C ASP A 45 -17.24 -11.82 -1.56
N ARG A 46 -17.05 -10.74 -0.80
CA ARG A 46 -15.72 -10.17 -0.53
C ARG A 46 -14.82 -11.14 0.24
N LEU A 47 -15.34 -11.83 1.26
CA LEU A 47 -14.58 -12.81 2.03
C LEU A 47 -14.20 -14.02 1.17
N LEU A 48 -15.15 -14.55 0.39
CA LEU A 48 -14.92 -15.64 -0.56
C LEU A 48 -13.87 -15.28 -1.59
N THR A 49 -13.93 -14.06 -2.13
CA THR A 49 -12.91 -13.57 -3.06
C THR A 49 -11.55 -13.53 -2.40
N ARG A 50 -11.47 -12.91 -1.21
CA ARG A 50 -10.20 -12.61 -0.53
C ARG A 50 -9.49 -13.83 0.04
N PHE A 51 -10.24 -14.82 0.52
CA PHE A 51 -9.69 -16.01 1.19
C PHE A 51 -9.86 -17.30 0.39
N GLY A 52 -10.64 -17.30 -0.69
CA GLY A 52 -10.80 -18.44 -1.59
C GLY A 52 -10.22 -18.18 -2.98
N LEU A 53 -10.88 -17.31 -3.75
CA LEU A 53 -10.55 -17.10 -5.16
C LEU A 53 -9.15 -16.50 -5.36
N TYR A 54 -8.77 -15.53 -4.53
CA TYR A 54 -7.49 -14.83 -4.66
C TYR A 54 -6.30 -15.74 -4.32
N PRO A 55 -6.29 -16.47 -3.18
CA PRO A 55 -5.27 -17.49 -2.95
C PRO A 55 -5.21 -18.54 -4.05
N GLY A 56 -6.35 -19.00 -4.58
CA GLY A 56 -6.40 -19.93 -5.70
C GLY A 56 -5.72 -19.38 -6.97
N ARG A 57 -6.01 -18.13 -7.35
CA ARG A 57 -5.35 -17.46 -8.47
C ARG A 57 -3.84 -17.24 -8.21
N ALA A 58 -3.46 -16.90 -6.99
CA ALA A 58 -2.07 -16.75 -6.59
C ALA A 58 -1.30 -18.09 -6.71
N LEU A 59 -1.91 -19.19 -6.27
CA LEU A 59 -1.34 -20.54 -6.43
C LEU A 59 -1.12 -20.90 -7.90
N LEU A 60 -2.08 -20.59 -8.78
CA LEU A 60 -1.96 -20.86 -10.22
C LEU A 60 -0.90 -19.96 -10.89
N ALA A 61 -0.69 -18.74 -10.39
CA ALA A 61 0.30 -17.81 -10.91
C ALA A 61 1.74 -18.07 -10.41
N ARG A 62 1.91 -18.89 -9.36
CA ARG A 62 3.19 -19.03 -8.64
C ARG A 62 4.36 -19.53 -9.50
N GLY A 63 4.08 -20.33 -10.52
CA GLY A 63 5.10 -20.91 -11.40
C GLY A 63 5.44 -20.05 -12.62
N ARG A 64 4.76 -18.91 -12.79
CA ARG A 64 4.88 -18.04 -13.97
C ARG A 64 5.73 -16.79 -13.71
N HIS A 65 6.18 -16.57 -12.47
CA HIS A 65 6.85 -15.35 -12.05
C HIS A 65 7.98 -15.67 -11.08
N ASP A 66 9.06 -14.91 -11.15
CA ASP A 66 10.24 -15.08 -10.29
C ASP A 66 10.09 -14.40 -8.93
N ALA A 67 9.28 -13.35 -8.85
CA ALA A 67 9.02 -12.58 -7.64
C ALA A 67 7.56 -12.13 -7.58
N PHE A 68 7.07 -11.88 -6.36
CA PHE A 68 5.70 -11.45 -6.11
C PHE A 68 5.70 -10.21 -5.22
N HIS A 69 4.81 -9.27 -5.53
CA HIS A 69 4.60 -8.08 -4.71
C HIS A 69 3.11 -7.96 -4.34
N VAL A 70 2.82 -8.09 -3.04
CA VAL A 70 1.50 -7.83 -2.49
C VAL A 70 1.41 -6.34 -2.15
N VAL A 71 0.58 -5.63 -2.90
CA VAL A 71 0.47 -4.15 -2.88
C VAL A 71 -0.06 -3.61 -1.55
N ASP A 72 -0.77 -4.41 -0.77
CA ASP A 72 -1.45 -3.96 0.45
C ASP A 72 -1.40 -5.07 1.51
N HIS A 73 -0.95 -4.72 2.71
CA HIS A 73 -0.81 -5.61 3.87
C HIS A 73 -2.10 -6.32 4.28
N THR A 74 -3.28 -5.77 3.97
CA THR A 74 -4.55 -6.47 4.21
C THR A 74 -4.70 -7.72 3.34
N TYR A 75 -3.92 -7.86 2.26
CA TYR A 75 -3.86 -9.08 1.45
C TYR A 75 -2.65 -9.97 1.77
N ALA A 76 -1.93 -9.70 2.86
CA ALA A 76 -0.72 -10.46 3.21
C ALA A 76 -0.96 -11.97 3.40
N GLN A 77 -2.21 -12.41 3.67
CA GLN A 77 -2.54 -13.84 3.69
C GLN A 77 -2.23 -14.56 2.37
N LEU A 78 -2.09 -13.85 1.24
CA LEU A 78 -1.68 -14.42 -0.04
C LEU A 78 -0.26 -15.03 0.01
N VAL A 79 0.58 -14.59 0.94
CA VAL A 79 1.93 -15.16 1.16
C VAL A 79 1.85 -16.64 1.57
N HIS A 80 0.72 -17.10 2.13
CA HIS A 80 0.52 -18.53 2.40
C HIS A 80 0.36 -19.37 1.13
N ALA A 81 -0.06 -18.76 0.02
CA ALA A 81 -0.23 -19.38 -1.28
C ALA A 81 0.98 -19.16 -2.22
N LEU A 82 1.84 -18.20 -1.91
CA LEU A 82 2.99 -17.81 -2.72
C LEU A 82 4.30 -18.32 -2.11
N PRO A 83 5.39 -18.39 -2.89
CA PRO A 83 6.71 -18.67 -2.35
C PRO A 83 7.15 -17.51 -1.43
N ALA A 84 7.07 -17.71 -0.11
CA ALA A 84 7.39 -16.69 0.89
C ALA A 84 8.77 -16.02 0.67
N SER A 85 9.79 -16.82 0.31
CA SER A 85 11.16 -16.34 0.04
C SER A 85 11.28 -15.42 -1.19
N ARG A 86 10.24 -15.33 -2.01
CA ARG A 86 10.19 -14.50 -3.23
C ARG A 86 9.03 -13.49 -3.20
N THR A 87 8.37 -13.35 -2.05
CA THR A 87 7.19 -12.49 -1.91
C THR A 87 7.48 -11.31 -1.00
N GLY A 88 7.35 -10.11 -1.54
CA GLY A 88 7.36 -8.87 -0.79
C GLY A 88 5.93 -8.38 -0.52
N VAL A 89 5.72 -7.72 0.62
CA VAL A 89 4.43 -7.12 0.99
C VAL A 89 4.62 -5.65 1.30
N TYR A 90 3.73 -4.79 0.79
CA TYR A 90 3.74 -3.37 1.13
C TYR A 90 2.81 -3.08 2.31
N CYS A 91 3.38 -2.58 3.40
CA CYS A 91 2.70 -2.24 4.63
C CYS A 91 2.46 -0.74 4.73
N HIS A 92 1.19 -0.37 4.84
CA HIS A 92 0.74 1.02 4.92
C HIS A 92 0.64 1.49 6.38
N ASP A 93 0.22 0.58 7.26
CA ASP A 93 0.01 0.76 8.70
C ASP A 93 -0.19 -0.64 9.34
N LEU A 94 -0.38 -0.69 10.66
CA LEU A 94 -0.71 -1.92 11.39
C LEU A 94 -2.16 -1.93 11.90
N ASP A 95 -3.02 -1.02 11.45
CA ASP A 95 -4.37 -0.85 11.98
C ASP A 95 -5.22 -2.09 11.73
N ALA A 96 -5.03 -2.75 10.58
CA ALA A 96 -5.66 -4.02 10.27
C ALA A 96 -5.32 -5.15 11.27
N PHE A 97 -4.20 -5.03 11.98
CA PHE A 97 -3.68 -6.04 12.92
C PHE A 97 -3.83 -5.63 14.38
N ARG A 98 -4.25 -4.39 14.67
CA ARG A 98 -4.27 -3.85 16.03
C ARG A 98 -5.16 -4.66 16.98
N SER A 99 -6.23 -5.29 16.48
CA SER A 99 -7.07 -6.23 17.26
C SER A 99 -6.38 -7.54 17.70
N VAL A 100 -5.23 -7.85 17.10
CA VAL A 100 -4.39 -9.00 17.39
C VAL A 100 -3.18 -8.58 18.21
N LEU A 101 -2.53 -7.47 17.83
CA LEU A 101 -1.34 -6.94 18.49
C LEU A 101 -1.65 -6.26 19.83
N GLU A 102 -2.78 -5.54 19.91
CA GLU A 102 -3.22 -4.77 21.06
C GLU A 102 -4.69 -5.09 21.42
N PRO A 103 -5.04 -6.35 21.74
CA PRO A 103 -6.43 -6.79 21.87
C PRO A 103 -7.21 -6.11 23.00
N ARG A 104 -6.51 -5.56 24.00
CA ARG A 104 -7.13 -4.77 25.08
C ARG A 104 -7.50 -3.35 24.63
N ARG A 105 -6.71 -2.76 23.73
CA ARG A 105 -6.92 -1.40 23.21
C ARG A 105 -7.94 -1.40 22.07
N GLU A 106 -7.92 -2.44 21.23
CA GLU A 106 -8.88 -2.60 20.14
C GLU A 106 -9.59 -3.96 20.20
N PRO A 107 -10.59 -4.11 21.09
CA PRO A 107 -11.36 -5.33 21.18
C PRO A 107 -12.19 -5.53 19.90
N ARG A 108 -12.05 -6.71 19.28
CA ARG A 108 -12.85 -7.12 18.12
C ARG A 108 -13.37 -8.55 18.29
N PRO A 109 -14.48 -8.93 17.63
CA PRO A 109 -15.00 -10.29 17.65
C PRO A 109 -13.96 -11.33 17.23
N ALA A 110 -14.10 -12.56 17.74
CA ALA A 110 -13.13 -13.64 17.51
C ALA A 110 -12.90 -13.95 16.03
N TRP A 111 -13.94 -13.89 15.19
CA TRP A 111 -13.82 -14.11 13.75
C TRP A 111 -12.96 -13.04 13.06
N PHE A 112 -13.09 -11.77 13.47
CA PHE A 112 -12.30 -10.68 12.92
C PHE A 112 -10.83 -10.84 13.30
N ARG A 113 -10.58 -11.21 14.56
CA ARG A 113 -9.22 -11.49 15.04
C ARG A 113 -8.61 -12.70 14.34
N ALA A 114 -9.38 -13.74 14.05
CA ALA A 114 -8.90 -14.88 13.26
C ALA A 114 -8.49 -14.44 11.84
N MET A 115 -9.32 -13.63 11.19
CA MET A 115 -9.03 -13.05 9.87
C MET A 115 -7.77 -12.16 9.89
N ALA A 116 -7.63 -11.29 10.90
CA ALA A 116 -6.47 -10.42 11.07
C ALA A 116 -5.19 -11.23 11.38
N ARG A 117 -5.27 -12.29 12.19
CA ARG A 117 -4.15 -13.22 12.46
C ARG A 117 -3.67 -13.90 11.18
N ALA A 118 -4.59 -14.35 10.32
CA ALA A 118 -4.21 -14.99 9.05
C ALA A 118 -3.43 -14.03 8.14
N GLN A 119 -3.83 -12.75 8.11
CA GLN A 119 -3.11 -11.71 7.38
C GLN A 119 -1.75 -11.39 8.01
N LEU A 120 -1.72 -11.18 9.33
CA LEU A 120 -0.49 -10.90 10.07
C LEU A 120 0.54 -12.03 9.90
N ALA A 121 0.12 -13.29 10.05
CA ALA A 121 0.97 -14.45 9.81
C ALA A 121 1.48 -14.51 8.36
N GLY A 122 0.74 -13.96 7.40
CA GLY A 122 1.22 -13.82 6.03
C GLY A 122 2.29 -12.74 5.89
N LEU A 123 2.10 -11.60 6.57
CA LEU A 123 3.06 -10.49 6.60
C LEU A 123 4.39 -10.91 7.24
N GLU A 124 4.34 -11.62 8.37
CA GLU A 124 5.50 -12.16 9.10
C GLU A 124 6.33 -13.13 8.25
N ARG A 125 5.70 -13.81 7.30
CA ARG A 125 6.33 -14.78 6.38
C ARG A 125 6.95 -14.16 5.14
N ALA A 126 6.64 -12.90 4.83
CA ALA A 126 7.17 -12.25 3.64
C ALA A 126 8.71 -12.18 3.70
N ALA A 127 9.33 -12.30 2.52
CA ALA A 127 10.78 -12.13 2.39
C ALA A 127 11.20 -10.70 2.73
N ILE A 128 10.41 -9.73 2.27
CA ILE A 128 10.64 -8.30 2.47
C ILE A 128 9.30 -7.63 2.77
N VAL A 129 9.31 -6.68 3.68
CA VAL A 129 8.17 -5.79 3.97
C VAL A 129 8.57 -4.36 3.64
N PHE A 130 7.88 -3.78 2.67
CA PHE A 130 8.03 -2.38 2.31
C PHE A 130 7.20 -1.50 3.24
N HIS A 131 7.70 -0.33 3.61
CA HIS A 131 6.96 0.64 4.42
C HIS A 131 7.11 2.06 3.87
N SER A 132 6.06 2.86 3.98
CA SER A 132 6.02 4.22 3.45
C SER A 132 6.68 5.25 4.39
N THR A 133 6.58 5.05 5.71
CA THR A 133 7.04 6.02 6.71
C THR A 133 7.93 5.37 7.78
N GLN A 134 8.72 6.20 8.47
CA GLN A 134 9.52 5.73 9.61
C GLN A 134 8.65 5.35 10.82
N ALA A 135 7.47 5.95 10.97
CA ALA A 135 6.53 5.58 12.04
C ALA A 135 6.09 4.12 11.91
N VAL A 136 5.70 3.70 10.70
CA VAL A 136 5.34 2.30 10.42
C VAL A 136 6.50 1.35 10.68
N ARG A 137 7.74 1.73 10.32
CA ARG A 137 8.95 0.95 10.64
C ARG A 137 9.09 0.73 12.15
N MET A 138 8.95 1.79 12.94
CA MET A 138 9.07 1.71 14.39
C MET A 138 7.97 0.84 15.00
N GLU A 139 6.74 0.93 14.52
CA GLU A 139 5.64 0.07 14.98
C GLU A 139 5.87 -1.40 14.63
N LEU A 140 6.30 -1.72 13.41
CA LEU A 140 6.62 -3.09 12.99
C LEU A 140 7.70 -3.71 13.87
N LEU A 141 8.73 -2.94 14.23
CA LEU A 141 9.82 -3.39 15.11
C LEU A 141 9.35 -3.50 16.56
N ALA A 142 8.59 -2.53 17.08
CA ALA A 142 8.10 -2.52 18.44
C ALA A 142 7.18 -3.72 18.74
N HIS A 143 6.37 -4.12 17.76
CA HIS A 143 5.51 -5.31 17.86
C HIS A 143 6.22 -6.62 17.47
N GLY A 144 7.47 -6.57 17.02
CA GLY A 144 8.24 -7.76 16.63
C GLY A 144 7.65 -8.49 15.41
N VAL A 145 6.92 -7.80 14.54
CA VAL A 145 6.23 -8.41 13.39
C VAL A 145 7.22 -8.92 12.36
N VAL A 146 8.25 -8.15 12.06
CA VAL A 146 9.34 -8.55 11.15
C VAL A 146 10.67 -7.99 11.64
N PRO A 147 11.78 -8.72 11.45
CA PRO A 147 13.11 -8.25 11.79
C PRO A 147 13.51 -7.10 10.85
N GLU A 148 14.37 -6.23 11.36
CA GLU A 148 14.86 -5.05 10.62
C GLU A 148 15.48 -5.40 9.28
N SER A 149 16.19 -6.54 9.17
CA SER A 149 16.82 -6.99 7.93
C SER A 149 15.85 -7.25 6.77
N ARG A 150 14.56 -7.38 7.06
CA ARG A 150 13.50 -7.58 6.07
C ARG A 150 12.71 -6.31 5.77
N LEU A 151 13.01 -5.19 6.43
CA LEU A 151 12.31 -3.92 6.23
C LEU A 151 12.99 -3.10 5.14
N VAL A 152 12.19 -2.62 4.18
CA VAL A 152 12.64 -1.73 3.12
C VAL A 152 11.82 -0.45 3.14
N TRP A 153 12.52 0.68 3.26
CA TRP A 153 11.88 1.99 3.18
C TRP A 153 11.58 2.34 1.72
N ALA A 154 10.30 2.52 1.41
CA ALA A 154 9.80 2.82 0.07
C ALA A 154 8.68 3.87 0.15
N PRO A 155 9.01 5.16 0.39
CA PRO A 155 8.02 6.22 0.50
C PRO A 155 7.28 6.43 -0.82
N TYR A 156 6.04 6.93 -0.75
CA TYR A 156 5.29 7.25 -1.96
C TYR A 156 5.94 8.41 -2.72
N GLY A 157 5.98 8.27 -4.05
CA GLY A 157 6.26 9.37 -4.95
C GLY A 157 4.99 10.17 -5.28
N VAL A 158 5.20 11.37 -5.81
CA VAL A 158 4.16 12.18 -6.45
C VAL A 158 4.32 12.03 -7.95
N SER A 159 3.25 11.64 -8.64
CA SER A 159 3.28 11.54 -10.11
C SER A 159 3.61 12.90 -10.73
N PRO A 160 4.31 12.95 -11.87
CA PRO A 160 4.73 14.21 -12.50
C PRO A 160 3.60 15.22 -12.68
N GLU A 161 2.40 14.76 -13.05
CA GLU A 161 1.20 15.58 -13.27
C GLU A 161 0.65 16.25 -12.00
N TYR A 162 1.08 15.82 -10.82
CA TYR A 162 0.70 16.41 -9.52
C TYR A 162 1.86 17.20 -8.88
N ARG A 163 2.96 17.41 -9.61
CA ARG A 163 4.04 18.28 -9.13
C ARG A 163 3.63 19.74 -9.29
N PRO A 164 4.04 20.64 -8.38
CA PRO A 164 3.72 22.06 -8.48
C PRO A 164 4.37 22.76 -9.68
N GLU A 165 5.33 22.10 -10.34
CA GLU A 165 5.95 22.59 -11.57
C GLU A 165 4.98 22.39 -12.74
N PRO A 166 4.57 23.47 -13.44
CA PRO A 166 3.69 23.36 -14.59
C PRO A 166 4.33 22.49 -15.68
N THR A 167 3.61 21.47 -16.17
CA THR A 167 4.03 20.73 -17.36
C THR A 167 4.12 21.70 -18.55
N PRO A 168 5.29 21.89 -19.18
CA PRO A 168 5.43 22.80 -20.32
C PRO A 168 4.44 22.43 -21.43
N GLY A 169 3.62 23.39 -21.86
CA GLY A 169 2.65 23.21 -22.95
C GLY A 169 1.29 22.64 -22.56
N THR A 170 1.02 22.37 -21.27
CA THR A 170 -0.32 22.01 -20.80
C THR A 170 -0.93 23.19 -20.04
N PRO A 171 -2.05 23.78 -20.51
CA PRO A 171 -2.76 24.81 -19.76
C PRO A 171 -3.26 24.25 -18.42
N ASP A 172 -3.12 25.03 -17.34
CA ASP A 172 -3.69 24.67 -16.02
C ASP A 172 -5.22 24.68 -16.11
N ALA A 173 -5.80 23.48 -16.20
CA ALA A 173 -7.24 23.27 -16.28
C ALA A 173 -7.88 23.01 -14.90
N SER A 174 -7.12 23.14 -13.81
CA SER A 174 -7.59 22.82 -12.46
C SER A 174 -8.83 23.63 -12.09
N GLU A 175 -8.88 24.91 -12.46
CA GLU A 175 -10.02 25.78 -12.17
C GLU A 175 -11.30 25.35 -12.90
N ALA A 176 -11.19 24.87 -14.14
CA ALA A 176 -12.33 24.32 -14.88
C ALA A 176 -12.86 23.01 -14.29
N VAL A 177 -11.98 22.18 -13.71
CA VAL A 177 -12.35 20.93 -13.02
C VAL A 177 -12.95 21.21 -11.64
N LEU A 178 -12.49 22.26 -10.95
CA LEU A 178 -12.93 22.62 -9.61
C LEU A 178 -14.21 23.49 -9.61
N ALA A 179 -14.47 24.25 -10.67
CA ALA A 179 -15.65 25.13 -10.80
C ALA A 179 -17.01 24.45 -10.51
N PRO A 180 -17.27 23.20 -10.96
CA PRO A 180 -18.53 22.51 -10.67
C PRO A 180 -18.66 22.01 -9.23
N LEU A 181 -17.55 21.87 -8.49
CA LEU A 181 -17.55 21.30 -7.14
C LEU A 181 -17.96 22.32 -6.07
N GLY A 182 -18.12 23.59 -6.45
CA GLY A 182 -18.41 24.68 -5.53
C GLY A 182 -17.19 25.00 -4.67
N ALA A 183 -16.86 26.28 -4.52
CA ALA A 183 -15.75 26.75 -3.69
C ALA A 183 -16.04 26.52 -2.18
N GLY A 184 -16.04 25.27 -1.72
CA GLY A 184 -15.71 24.93 -0.35
C GLY A 184 -14.18 24.95 -0.20
N PRO A 185 -13.62 25.34 0.95
CA PRO A 185 -12.17 25.48 1.10
C PRO A 185 -11.50 24.11 0.92
N THR A 186 -10.99 23.86 -0.28
CA THR A 186 -10.01 22.81 -0.52
C THR A 186 -8.71 23.28 0.12
N CYS A 187 -8.10 22.41 0.91
CA CYS A 187 -6.94 22.72 1.73
C CYS A 187 -5.72 23.02 0.83
N SER A 188 -5.59 24.26 0.37
CA SER A 188 -4.40 24.83 -0.26
C SER A 188 -3.93 26.05 0.53
N THR A 189 -3.78 25.91 1.85
CA THR A 189 -3.15 26.97 2.65
C THR A 189 -2.51 26.46 3.94
N SER A 190 -1.52 25.57 3.82
CA SER A 190 -0.64 25.22 4.95
C SER A 190 0.38 26.32 5.31
N ALA A 191 0.35 27.48 4.63
CA ALA A 191 1.30 28.58 4.90
C ALA A 191 0.67 29.87 5.45
N ALA A 192 -0.64 30.08 5.38
CA ALA A 192 -1.23 31.39 5.74
C ALA A 192 -2.08 31.41 7.03
N ARG A 193 -2.30 30.27 7.70
CA ARG A 193 -3.09 30.23 8.96
C ARG A 193 -2.27 30.12 10.24
N PHE A 194 -0.94 30.15 10.14
CA PHE A 194 -0.01 30.14 11.28
C PHE A 194 0.30 31.54 11.85
N LEU A 195 -0.21 32.62 11.24
CA LEU A 195 0.06 34.01 11.66
C LEU A 195 -1.11 34.70 12.39
N ALA A 196 -2.24 34.02 12.64
CA ALA A 196 -3.41 34.64 13.28
C ALA A 196 -3.46 34.52 14.82
N ASN A 197 -2.57 33.74 15.47
CA ASN A 197 -2.64 33.47 16.91
C ASN A 197 -1.39 33.87 17.73
N GLY A 198 -0.44 34.64 17.17
CA GLY A 198 0.60 35.29 17.98
C GLY A 198 1.66 34.39 18.63
N TRP A 199 1.95 33.21 18.06
CA TRP A 199 3.05 32.36 18.55
C TRP A 199 4.34 32.65 17.78
N THR A 200 5.32 33.26 18.44
CA THR A 200 6.67 33.45 17.90
C THR A 200 7.48 32.16 18.04
N CYS A 201 7.94 31.59 16.92
CA CYS A 201 8.95 30.54 16.94
C CYS A 201 10.34 31.18 16.89
N SER A 202 11.01 31.22 18.03
CA SER A 202 12.40 31.66 18.17
C SER A 202 13.35 30.53 17.77
N SER A 203 13.70 30.44 16.48
CA SER A 203 15.02 30.03 15.94
C SER A 203 14.95 29.80 14.42
N PRO A 204 15.90 30.34 13.63
CA PRO A 204 15.99 30.05 12.20
C PRO A 204 16.74 28.74 11.94
N CYS A 205 16.09 27.77 11.29
CA CYS A 205 16.81 26.63 10.70
C CYS A 205 17.41 27.07 9.36
N SER A 206 18.74 27.20 9.34
CA SER A 206 19.55 27.69 8.22
C SER A 206 19.60 26.70 7.04
N PRO A 207 19.71 27.16 5.78
CA PRO A 207 19.77 26.30 4.60
C PRO A 207 21.23 25.94 4.28
N ARG A 208 21.71 24.79 4.76
CA ARG A 208 22.96 24.18 4.27
C ARG A 208 22.87 22.66 4.34
N PHE A 209 22.56 22.02 3.21
CA PHE A 209 23.34 20.89 2.70
C PHE A 209 22.98 20.68 1.23
N ALA A 210 23.80 21.29 0.37
CA ALA A 210 23.87 20.99 -1.05
C ALA A 210 24.72 19.73 -1.27
N ARG A 211 24.31 18.93 -2.26
CA ARG A 211 25.10 17.98 -3.06
C ARG A 211 25.92 16.88 -2.36
N ALA A 212 25.50 15.64 -2.58
CA ALA A 212 26.36 14.46 -2.82
C ALA A 212 25.50 13.37 -3.50
N THR A 213 25.57 13.21 -4.82
CA THR A 213 26.25 12.12 -5.54
C THR A 213 25.76 10.68 -5.29
N ARG A 214 25.43 10.04 -6.43
CA ARG A 214 25.71 8.64 -6.81
C ARG A 214 24.71 7.54 -6.40
N SER A 215 24.03 7.03 -7.42
CA SER A 215 23.89 5.62 -7.81
C SER A 215 23.59 4.58 -6.72
N PHE A 216 22.45 3.90 -6.84
CA PHE A 216 22.31 2.52 -6.42
C PHE A 216 21.61 1.70 -7.49
N GLY A 217 22.42 0.97 -8.25
CA GLY A 217 21.95 -0.12 -9.10
C GLY A 217 21.63 -1.36 -8.27
N TRP A 218 20.75 -2.21 -8.81
CA TRP A 218 20.68 -3.61 -8.43
C TRP A 218 21.24 -4.45 -9.57
N CYS A 219 22.25 -5.24 -9.24
CA CYS A 219 22.84 -6.24 -10.10
C CYS A 219 22.63 -7.59 -9.42
N SER A 220 22.04 -8.57 -10.10
CA SER A 220 22.22 -9.98 -9.73
C SER A 220 22.35 -10.87 -10.95
N ARG A 221 23.52 -11.51 -11.01
CA ARG A 221 24.04 -12.59 -11.87
C ARG A 221 23.05 -13.42 -12.69
N ALA A 222 23.34 -13.50 -13.98
CA ALA A 222 23.12 -14.70 -14.78
C ALA A 222 24.00 -15.85 -14.23
N ALA A 223 23.41 -17.03 -14.05
CA ALA A 223 24.12 -18.28 -13.83
C ALA A 223 24.09 -19.07 -15.15
N HIS A 224 25.24 -19.69 -15.44
CA HIS A 224 25.64 -20.37 -16.67
C HIS A 224 24.69 -21.46 -17.18
#